data_AF-A0A7W1GYA4-F1
#
_entry.id   AF-A0A7W1GYA4-F1
#
_cell.length_a   1.000
_cell.length_b   1.000
_cell.length_c   1.000
_cell.angle_alpha   90.00
_cell.angle_beta   90.00
_cell.angle_gamma   90.00
#
_symmetry.space_group_name_H-M   'P 1'
#
loop_
_entity.id
_entity.type
_entity.pdbx_description
1 polymer ?
#
loop_
_entity_poly.entity_id
_entity_poly.type
_entity_poly.pdbx_seq_one_letter_code
_entity_poly.pdbx_strand_id
1 'polypeptide(L)'
;MRTIFASLLIFFAWVSCPSQVVKDDPYKMTPTLEKLAEIDLANQILPVLMTKDQIKKILPVIEKCRTNVRAQAKKEADRLKALQVEIDKVHGEAYKGMVPSKEFLDKITGLFTKFANERVGVSLANSLLLFEKMKETLNEGQKKAVVGVVDRIFNEENKKWEDGTADQKLQYFGATLVLGDRGYDMLVKLSK
;
A
#
# COMPACT_ATOMS: atom_id res chain seq x y z
N MET A 1 -15.99 -28.45 -23.95
CA MET A 1 -16.81 -27.27 -23.58
C MET A 1 -17.22 -27.38 -22.13
N ARG A 2 -16.55 -26.65 -21.23
CA ARG A 2 -17.10 -25.97 -20.04
C ARG A 2 -15.94 -25.50 -19.17
N THR A 3 -15.66 -24.21 -19.33
CA THR A 3 -14.81 -23.35 -18.52
C THR A 3 -15.35 -23.27 -17.09
N ILE A 4 -14.47 -23.41 -16.10
CA ILE A 4 -14.67 -22.87 -14.75
C ILE A 4 -13.47 -21.98 -14.45
N PHE A 5 -13.75 -20.67 -14.46
CA PHE A 5 -12.90 -19.59 -13.99
C PHE A 5 -12.53 -19.83 -12.53
N ALA A 6 -11.27 -20.17 -12.28
CA ALA A 6 -10.68 -20.06 -10.95
C ALA A 6 -10.17 -18.63 -10.80
N SER A 7 -10.97 -17.79 -10.14
CA SER A 7 -10.64 -16.42 -9.78
C SER A 7 -9.40 -16.41 -8.88
N LEU A 8 -8.27 -15.98 -9.46
CA LEU A 8 -7.04 -15.65 -8.77
C LEU A 8 -7.25 -14.36 -7.95
N LEU A 9 -7.83 -14.51 -6.76
CA LEU A 9 -7.96 -13.46 -5.76
C LEU A 9 -6.59 -13.29 -5.09
N ILE A 10 -5.71 -12.51 -5.71
CA ILE A 10 -4.43 -12.11 -5.11
C ILE A 10 -4.77 -11.23 -3.90
N PHE A 11 -4.72 -11.84 -2.72
CA PHE A 11 -4.80 -11.16 -1.43
C PHE A 11 -3.58 -10.24 -1.30
N PHE A 12 -3.72 -8.98 -1.71
CA PHE A 12 -2.79 -7.93 -1.34
C PHE A 12 -2.99 -7.60 0.13
N ALA A 13 -2.41 -8.43 1.00
CA ALA A 13 -2.13 -8.04 2.36
C ALA A 13 -1.12 -6.90 2.31
N TRP A 14 -1.63 -5.66 2.25
CA TRP A 14 -0.88 -4.50 2.72
C TRP A 14 -0.68 -4.72 4.22
N VAL A 15 0.37 -5.46 4.55
CA VAL A 15 0.94 -5.48 5.89
C VAL A 15 1.36 -4.04 6.12
N SER A 16 0.47 -3.28 6.74
CA SER A 16 0.83 -2.03 7.39
C SER A 16 1.80 -2.46 8.47
N CYS A 17 3.09 -2.52 8.14
CA CYS A 17 4.13 -2.74 9.12
C CYS A 17 3.86 -1.70 10.21
N PRO A 18 3.52 -2.09 11.44
CA PRO A 18 3.42 -1.12 12.52
C PRO A 18 4.76 -0.41 12.50
N SER A 19 4.74 0.92 12.30
CA SER A 19 5.92 1.75 12.35
C SER A 19 6.60 1.41 13.67
N GLN A 20 7.63 0.55 13.60
CA GLN A 20 8.39 0.17 14.77
C GLN A 20 8.98 1.48 15.23
N VAL A 21 8.62 1.89 16.46
CA VAL A 21 9.30 2.96 17.19
C VAL A 21 10.78 2.75 16.92
N VAL A 22 11.39 3.66 16.13
CA VAL A 22 12.78 3.51 15.71
C VAL A 22 13.58 3.51 17.00
N LYS A 23 13.95 2.31 17.43
CA LYS A 23 14.92 2.09 18.49
C LYS A 23 16.18 2.82 18.04
N ASP A 24 16.78 3.49 19.00
CA ASP A 24 18.13 4.03 18.97
C ASP A 24 18.98 3.32 17.90
N ASP A 25 19.52 4.07 16.94
CA ASP A 25 20.38 3.56 15.86
C ASP A 25 21.85 3.80 16.27
N PRO A 26 22.41 2.95 17.15
CA PRO A 26 23.74 3.16 17.73
C PRO A 26 24.85 3.20 16.67
N TYR A 27 24.58 2.67 15.49
CA TYR A 27 25.52 2.58 14.38
C TYR A 27 25.29 3.63 13.30
N LYS A 28 24.25 4.47 13.41
CA LYS A 28 23.88 5.51 12.43
C LYS A 28 23.72 4.95 11.01
N MET A 29 23.19 3.73 10.88
CA MET A 29 23.03 3.05 9.60
C MET A 29 21.75 3.44 8.86
N THR A 30 20.79 4.07 9.53
CA THR A 30 19.49 4.47 8.95
C THR A 30 19.66 5.27 7.65
N PRO A 31 20.51 6.32 7.56
CA PRO A 31 20.67 7.07 6.32
C PRO A 31 21.25 6.25 5.18
N THR A 32 22.10 5.26 5.49
CA THR A 32 22.68 4.36 4.49
C THR A 32 21.62 3.39 3.95
N LEU A 33 20.80 2.81 4.84
CA LEU A 33 19.68 1.94 4.45
C LEU A 33 18.64 2.68 3.63
N GLU A 34 18.35 3.95 3.95
CA GLU A 34 17.47 4.81 3.16
C GLU A 34 18.01 5.02 1.74
N LYS A 35 19.30 5.34 1.58
CA LYS A 35 19.93 5.49 0.26
C LYS A 35 19.90 4.20 -0.55
N LEU A 36 20.17 3.05 0.07
CA LEU A 36 20.08 1.76 -0.60
C LEU A 36 18.66 1.49 -1.10
N ALA A 37 17.64 1.82 -0.30
CA ALA A 37 16.26 1.67 -0.73
C ALA A 37 15.85 2.68 -1.81
N GLU A 38 16.39 3.90 -1.82
CA GLU A 38 16.20 4.84 -2.94
C GLU A 38 16.84 4.31 -4.23
N ILE A 39 18.04 3.71 -4.14
CA ILE A 39 18.73 3.11 -5.30
C ILE A 39 17.93 1.92 -5.85
N ASP A 40 17.44 1.04 -4.98
CA ASP A 40 16.61 -0.09 -5.40
C ASP A 40 15.31 0.38 -6.08
N LEU A 41 14.61 1.35 -5.48
CA LEU A 41 13.44 1.97 -6.10
C LEU A 41 13.76 2.62 -7.44
N ALA A 42 14.93 3.26 -7.59
CA ALA A 42 15.39 3.82 -8.85
C ALA A 42 15.62 2.76 -9.92
N ASN A 43 16.21 1.63 -9.55
CA ASN A 43 16.38 0.50 -10.44
C ASN A 43 15.04 -0.07 -10.93
N GLN A 44 13.95 0.16 -10.21
CA GLN A 44 12.61 -0.31 -10.60
C GLN A 44 11.82 0.75 -11.41
N ILE A 45 11.92 2.04 -11.07
CA ILE A 45 11.16 3.10 -11.73
C ILE A 45 11.81 3.59 -13.04
N LEU A 46 13.14 3.78 -13.04
CA LEU A 46 13.84 4.40 -14.18
C LEU A 46 13.75 3.62 -15.49
N PRO A 47 13.76 2.26 -15.53
CA PRO A 47 13.62 1.51 -16.77
C PRO A 47 12.31 1.75 -17.53
N VAL A 48 11.28 2.28 -16.87
CA VAL A 48 10.01 2.62 -17.52
C VAL A 48 10.14 3.87 -18.40
N LEU A 49 11.18 4.69 -18.21
CA LEU A 49 11.47 5.88 -19.02
C LEU A 49 10.25 6.81 -19.17
N MET A 50 9.55 7.08 -18.07
CA MET A 50 8.43 8.02 -18.06
C MET A 50 8.93 9.44 -18.34
N THR A 51 8.25 10.15 -19.23
CA THR A 51 8.57 11.57 -19.49
C THR A 51 8.08 12.44 -18.34
N LYS A 52 8.67 13.63 -18.18
CA LYS A 52 8.23 14.61 -17.18
C LYS A 52 6.72 14.91 -17.29
N ASP A 53 6.19 15.00 -18.51
CA ASP A 53 4.77 15.28 -18.74
C ASP A 53 3.88 14.10 -18.32
N GLN A 54 4.31 12.86 -18.56
CA GLN A 54 3.61 11.68 -18.09
C GLN A 54 3.58 11.63 -16.56
N ILE A 55 4.71 11.90 -15.91
CA ILE A 55 4.80 11.95 -14.44
C ILE A 55 3.87 13.03 -13.88
N LYS A 56 3.88 14.24 -14.46
CA LYS A 56 2.99 15.34 -14.05
C LYS A 56 1.50 15.01 -14.20
N LYS A 57 1.11 14.12 -15.12
CA LYS A 57 -0.27 13.63 -15.26
C LYS A 57 -0.65 12.57 -14.22
N ILE A 58 0.33 11.80 -13.74
CA ILE A 58 0.13 10.72 -12.76
C ILE A 58 0.14 11.26 -11.32
N LEU A 59 1.01 12.22 -10.99
CA LEU A 59 1.15 12.77 -9.63
C LEU A 59 -0.16 13.23 -8.98
N PRO A 60 -1.08 13.96 -9.66
CA PRO A 60 -2.37 14.36 -9.07
C PRO A 60 -3.25 13.18 -8.65
N VAL A 61 -3.16 12.06 -9.39
CA VAL A 61 -3.87 10.83 -9.04
C VAL A 61 -3.29 10.19 -7.79
N ILE A 62 -1.97 10.16 -7.65
CA ILE A 62 -1.31 9.67 -6.42
C ILE A 62 -1.74 10.51 -5.21
N GLU A 63 -1.77 11.84 -5.34
CA GLU A 63 -2.22 12.74 -4.26
C GLU A 63 -3.67 12.51 -3.85
N LYS A 64 -4.55 12.26 -4.82
CA LYS A 64 -5.93 11.84 -4.54
C LYS A 64 -5.96 10.53 -3.76
N CYS A 65 -5.18 9.53 -4.15
CA CYS A 65 -5.07 8.26 -3.43
C CYS A 65 -4.58 8.46 -1.98
N ARG A 66 -3.54 9.28 -1.76
CA ARG A 66 -3.03 9.61 -0.42
C ARG A 66 -4.09 10.34 0.43
N THR A 67 -4.86 11.22 -0.19
CA THR A 67 -5.98 11.90 0.47
C THR A 67 -7.06 10.92 0.92
N ASN A 68 -7.40 9.91 0.09
CA ASN A 68 -8.34 8.87 0.46
C ASN A 68 -7.88 8.07 1.68
N VAL A 69 -6.58 7.72 1.74
CA VAL A 69 -5.99 7.01 2.89
C VAL A 69 -6.07 7.86 4.16
N ARG A 70 -5.70 9.15 4.09
CA ARG A 70 -5.81 10.08 5.22
C ARG A 70 -7.26 10.24 5.70
N ALA A 71 -8.20 10.33 4.77
CA ALA A 71 -9.62 10.42 5.10
C ALA A 71 -10.12 9.15 5.82
N GLN A 72 -9.65 7.96 5.40
CA GLN A 72 -9.95 6.72 6.09
C GLN A 72 -9.33 6.65 7.48
N ALA A 73 -8.04 6.99 7.61
CA ALA A 73 -7.37 7.03 8.91
C ALA A 73 -8.08 7.98 9.89
N LYS A 74 -8.57 9.12 9.41
CA LYS A 74 -9.38 10.05 10.21
C LYS A 74 -10.68 9.40 10.68
N LYS A 75 -11.43 8.73 9.79
CA LYS A 75 -12.68 8.04 10.15
C LYS A 75 -12.45 6.96 11.23
N GLU A 76 -11.35 6.23 11.13
CA GLU A 76 -10.98 5.21 12.12
C GLU A 76 -10.63 5.86 13.47
N ALA A 77 -9.84 6.93 13.45
CA ALA A 77 -9.49 7.68 14.66
C ALA A 77 -10.74 8.27 15.34
N ASP A 78 -11.68 8.83 14.59
CA ASP A 78 -12.92 9.38 15.13
C ASP A 78 -13.77 8.28 15.80
N ARG A 79 -13.82 7.07 15.22
CA ARG A 79 -14.54 5.93 15.80
C ARG A 79 -13.86 5.39 17.07
N LEU A 80 -12.53 5.34 17.11
CA LEU A 80 -11.79 4.95 18.32
C LEU A 80 -11.96 5.98 19.43
N LYS A 81 -11.90 7.27 19.08
CA LYS A 81 -12.10 8.38 20.01
C LYS A 81 -13.49 8.34 20.67
N ALA A 82 -14.52 7.93 19.91
CA ALA A 82 -15.86 7.75 20.45
C ALA A 82 -15.96 6.62 21.50
N LEU A 83 -15.03 5.66 21.50
CA LEU A 83 -14.96 4.56 22.46
C LEU A 83 -13.96 4.80 23.60
N GLN A 84 -13.25 5.94 23.59
CA GLN A 84 -12.12 6.18 24.49
C GLN A 84 -12.47 5.99 25.97
N VAL A 85 -13.60 6.55 26.42
CA VAL A 85 -14.04 6.45 27.82
C VAL A 85 -14.31 5.00 28.25
N GLU A 86 -14.91 4.21 27.37
CA GLU A 86 -15.20 2.79 27.61
C GLU A 86 -13.92 1.96 27.63
N ILE A 87 -13.00 2.22 26.70
CA ILE A 87 -11.67 1.58 26.64
C ILE A 87 -10.89 1.88 27.92
N ASP A 88 -10.82 3.15 28.34
CA ASP A 88 -10.09 3.57 29.53
C ASP A 88 -10.65 2.91 30.80
N LYS A 89 -11.98 2.81 30.89
CA LYS A 89 -12.65 2.10 31.98
C LYS A 89 -12.25 0.63 32.01
N VAL A 90 -12.43 -0.09 30.90
CA VAL A 90 -12.14 -1.54 30.81
C VAL A 90 -10.66 -1.80 31.08
N HIS A 91 -9.78 -0.94 30.57
CA HIS A 91 -8.34 -1.01 30.80
C HIS A 91 -8.00 -0.82 32.29
N GLY A 92 -8.60 0.15 32.97
CA GLY A 92 -8.43 0.36 34.41
C GLY A 92 -8.97 -0.79 35.26
N GLU A 93 -10.07 -1.43 34.84
CA GLU A 93 -10.63 -2.62 35.48
C GLU A 93 -9.72 -3.85 35.30
N ALA A 94 -9.08 -4.00 34.13
CA ALA A 94 -8.15 -5.10 33.85
C ALA A 94 -6.94 -5.13 34.80
N TYR A 95 -6.38 -3.96 35.15
CA TYR A 95 -5.29 -3.88 36.14
C TYR A 95 -5.71 -4.29 37.56
N LYS A 96 -7.02 -4.36 37.82
CA LYS A 96 -7.58 -4.84 39.09
C LYS A 96 -7.92 -6.34 39.04
N GLY A 97 -7.52 -7.04 37.99
CA GLY A 97 -7.76 -8.47 37.81
C GLY A 97 -9.14 -8.81 37.21
N MET A 98 -9.90 -7.81 36.75
CA MET A 98 -11.18 -8.06 36.07
C MET A 98 -10.95 -8.37 34.59
N VAL A 99 -11.47 -9.51 34.12
CA VAL A 99 -11.39 -9.88 32.71
C VAL A 99 -12.42 -9.04 31.92
N PRO A 100 -12.03 -8.41 30.79
CA PRO A 100 -12.97 -7.71 29.92
C PRO A 100 -14.15 -8.58 29.51
N SER A 101 -15.35 -7.99 29.43
CA SER A 101 -16.55 -8.73 29.05
C SER A 101 -16.46 -9.23 27.61
N LYS A 102 -17.09 -10.38 27.33
CA LYS A 102 -17.19 -10.91 25.96
C LYS A 102 -17.82 -9.89 25.01
N GLU A 103 -18.85 -9.17 25.44
CA GLU A 103 -19.52 -8.13 24.66
C GLU A 103 -18.56 -7.02 24.22
N PHE A 104 -17.71 -6.54 25.14
CA PHE A 104 -16.70 -5.55 24.82
C PHE A 104 -15.67 -6.10 23.82
N LEU A 105 -15.20 -7.32 24.03
CA LEU A 105 -14.24 -7.97 23.14
C LEU A 105 -14.81 -8.18 21.72
N ASP A 106 -16.06 -8.63 21.62
CA ASP A 106 -16.77 -8.82 20.36
C ASP A 106 -16.96 -7.48 19.62
N LYS A 107 -17.29 -6.41 20.35
CA LYS A 107 -17.41 -5.04 19.82
C LYS A 107 -16.10 -4.51 19.25
N ILE A 108 -14.99 -4.65 20.00
CA ILE A 108 -13.66 -4.22 19.55
C ILE A 108 -13.19 -5.05 18.35
N THR A 109 -13.41 -6.36 18.38
CA THR A 109 -13.08 -7.25 17.25
C THR A 109 -13.86 -6.85 16.00
N GLY A 110 -15.17 -6.66 16.11
CA GLY A 110 -16.02 -6.22 15.00
C GLY A 110 -15.59 -4.86 14.43
N LEU A 111 -15.17 -3.93 15.28
CA LEU A 111 -14.63 -2.64 14.84
C LEU A 111 -13.33 -2.81 14.03
N PHE A 112 -12.38 -3.61 14.50
CA PHE A 112 -11.14 -3.85 13.77
C PHE A 112 -11.35 -4.62 12.46
N THR A 113 -12.25 -5.60 12.43
CA THR A 113 -12.67 -6.27 11.18
C THR A 113 -13.25 -5.26 10.19
N LYS A 114 -14.07 -4.32 10.66
CA LYS A 114 -14.62 -3.26 9.82
C LYS A 114 -13.52 -2.34 9.27
N PHE A 115 -12.55 -1.94 10.11
CA PHE A 115 -11.40 -1.15 9.65
C PHE A 115 -10.60 -1.88 8.58
N ALA A 116 -10.30 -3.17 8.80
CA ALA A 116 -9.58 -3.97 7.81
C ALA A 116 -10.30 -4.01 6.46
N ASN A 117 -11.61 -4.27 6.46
CA ASN A 117 -12.42 -4.31 5.23
C ASN A 117 -12.47 -2.94 4.52
N GLU A 118 -12.64 -1.85 5.27
CA GLU A 118 -12.65 -0.50 4.70
C GLU A 118 -11.28 -0.12 4.11
N ARG A 119 -10.17 -0.48 4.77
CA ARG A 119 -8.81 -0.28 4.25
C ARG A 119 -8.56 -1.05 2.96
N VAL A 120 -9.01 -2.31 2.88
CA VAL A 120 -8.96 -3.10 1.64
C VAL A 120 -9.74 -2.42 0.52
N GLY A 121 -10.95 -1.93 0.81
CA GLY A 121 -11.76 -1.20 -0.16
C GLY A 121 -11.07 0.06 -0.70
N VAL A 122 -10.47 0.86 0.19
CA VAL A 122 -9.71 2.06 -0.20
C VAL A 122 -8.47 1.71 -1.01
N SER A 123 -7.73 0.67 -0.61
CA SER A 123 -6.54 0.21 -1.33
C SER A 123 -6.89 -0.26 -2.74
N LEU A 124 -7.94 -1.07 -2.89
CA LEU A 124 -8.42 -1.54 -4.20
C LEU A 124 -8.87 -0.37 -5.08
N ALA A 125 -9.67 0.56 -4.55
CA ALA A 125 -10.14 1.72 -5.30
C ALA A 125 -8.97 2.61 -5.77
N ASN A 126 -7.98 2.84 -4.90
CA ASN A 126 -6.79 3.62 -5.23
C ASN A 126 -5.92 2.91 -6.29
N SER A 127 -5.75 1.60 -6.16
CA SER A 127 -5.00 0.76 -7.10
C SER A 127 -5.62 0.82 -8.50
N LEU A 128 -6.95 0.68 -8.61
CA LEU A 128 -7.67 0.79 -9.87
C LEU A 128 -7.55 2.21 -10.48
N LEU A 129 -7.71 3.24 -9.65
CA LEU A 129 -7.65 4.63 -10.10
C LEU A 129 -6.27 4.98 -10.68
N LEU A 130 -5.20 4.49 -10.05
CA LEU A 130 -3.85 4.66 -10.56
C LEU A 130 -3.59 3.78 -11.79
N PHE A 131 -4.02 2.52 -11.78
CA PHE A 131 -3.88 1.61 -12.92
C PHE A 131 -4.48 2.22 -14.19
N GLU A 132 -5.72 2.70 -14.13
CA GLU A 132 -6.39 3.35 -15.27
C GLU A 132 -5.59 4.55 -15.75
N LYS A 133 -5.10 5.40 -14.82
CA LYS A 133 -4.31 6.57 -15.20
C LYS A 133 -2.99 6.20 -15.87
N MET A 134 -2.31 5.19 -15.36
CA MET A 134 -1.07 4.68 -15.96
C MET A 134 -1.34 4.06 -17.34
N LYS A 135 -2.42 3.30 -17.49
CA LYS A 135 -2.80 2.67 -18.76
C LYS A 135 -3.10 3.69 -19.86
N GLU A 136 -3.74 4.81 -19.49
CA GLU A 136 -4.00 5.98 -20.35
C GLU A 136 -2.70 6.73 -20.70
N THR A 137 -1.79 6.90 -19.73
CA THR A 137 -0.65 7.82 -19.85
C THR A 137 0.59 7.18 -20.46
N LEU A 138 0.83 5.89 -20.20
CA LEU A 138 2.00 5.17 -20.69
C LEU A 138 1.78 4.64 -22.11
N ASN A 139 2.84 4.63 -22.91
CA ASN A 139 2.82 3.97 -24.21
C ASN A 139 3.10 2.46 -24.09
N GLU A 140 2.91 1.71 -25.18
CA GLU A 140 3.07 0.24 -25.17
C GLU A 140 4.48 -0.23 -24.81
N GLY A 141 5.51 0.51 -25.21
CA GLY A 141 6.89 0.19 -24.83
C GLY A 141 7.12 0.33 -23.33
N GLN A 142 6.58 1.38 -22.72
CA GLN A 142 6.67 1.63 -21.28
C GLN A 142 5.85 0.62 -20.48
N LYS A 143 4.66 0.23 -20.95
CA LYS A 143 3.86 -0.84 -20.33
C LYS A 143 4.60 -2.18 -20.35
N LYS A 144 5.28 -2.51 -21.45
CA LYS A 144 6.15 -3.71 -21.52
C LYS A 144 7.35 -3.60 -20.56
N ALA A 145 7.95 -2.42 -20.43
CA ALA A 145 9.04 -2.20 -19.46
C ALA A 145 8.55 -2.42 -18.02
N VAL A 146 7.35 -1.95 -17.68
CA VAL A 146 6.72 -2.23 -16.38
C VAL A 146 6.58 -3.73 -16.14
N VAL A 147 6.08 -4.49 -17.13
CA VAL A 147 5.97 -5.95 -17.03
C VAL A 147 7.34 -6.59 -16.73
N GLY A 148 8.39 -6.18 -17.44
CA GLY A 148 9.75 -6.68 -17.20
C GLY A 148 10.31 -6.34 -15.81
N VAL A 149 10.03 -5.14 -15.29
CA VAL A 149 10.40 -4.75 -13.92
C VAL A 149 9.71 -5.65 -12.90
N VAL A 150 8.40 -5.83 -13.04
CA VAL A 150 7.60 -6.66 -12.14
C VAL A 150 8.09 -8.12 -12.16
N ASP A 151 8.35 -8.66 -13.35
CA ASP A 151 8.87 -10.01 -13.50
C ASP A 151 10.22 -10.19 -12.81
N ARG A 152 11.12 -9.20 -12.92
CA ARG A 152 12.40 -9.23 -12.21
C ARG A 152 12.22 -9.27 -10.69
N ILE A 153 11.41 -8.36 -10.13
CA ILE A 153 11.15 -8.29 -8.68
C ILE A 153 10.62 -9.65 -8.17
N PHE A 154 9.65 -10.23 -8.87
CA PHE A 154 9.07 -11.51 -8.46
C PHE A 154 10.00 -12.72 -8.64
N ASN A 155 10.83 -12.72 -9.69
CA ASN A 155 11.79 -13.79 -9.92
C ASN A 155 12.90 -13.79 -8.86
N GLU A 156 13.30 -12.62 -8.37
CA GLU A 156 14.32 -12.46 -7.32
C GLU A 156 13.78 -12.83 -5.92
N GLU A 157 12.53 -12.47 -5.61
CA GLU A 157 11.98 -12.67 -4.26
C GLU A 157 11.24 -14.00 -4.05
N ASN A 158 10.51 -14.52 -5.06
CA ASN A 158 9.51 -15.56 -4.82
C ASN A 158 9.61 -16.80 -5.75
N LYS A 159 10.43 -16.78 -6.80
CA LYS A 159 10.56 -17.86 -7.83
C LYS A 159 9.23 -18.37 -8.45
N LYS A 160 8.10 -17.74 -8.16
CA LYS A 160 6.73 -18.17 -8.51
C LYS A 160 5.83 -16.94 -8.65
N TRP A 161 5.91 -16.24 -9.77
CA TRP A 161 4.78 -15.45 -10.25
C TRP A 161 4.23 -16.16 -11.48
N GLU A 162 3.31 -17.09 -11.26
CA GLU A 162 2.55 -17.72 -12.33
C GLU A 162 1.46 -16.75 -12.82
N ASP A 163 1.45 -16.52 -14.14
CA ASP A 163 0.31 -16.13 -14.97
C ASP A 163 -0.43 -14.81 -14.71
N GLY A 164 0.21 -13.81 -14.09
CA GLY A 164 -0.35 -12.45 -14.07
C GLY A 164 -0.38 -11.82 -15.47
N THR A 165 -1.54 -11.30 -15.90
CA THR A 165 -1.67 -10.54 -17.16
C THR A 165 -0.85 -9.25 -17.12
N ALA A 166 -0.56 -8.67 -18.28
CA ALA A 166 0.13 -7.38 -18.37
C ALA A 166 -0.58 -6.28 -17.56
N ASP A 167 -1.92 -6.28 -17.58
CA ASP A 167 -2.73 -5.33 -16.82
C ASP A 167 -2.59 -5.55 -15.30
N GLN A 168 -2.60 -6.80 -14.84
CA GLN A 168 -2.38 -7.11 -13.42
C GLN A 168 -0.99 -6.70 -12.94
N LYS A 169 0.04 -6.90 -13.77
CA LYS A 169 1.41 -6.45 -13.48
C LYS A 169 1.52 -4.92 -13.46
N LEU A 170 0.85 -4.23 -14.38
CA LEU A 170 0.78 -2.77 -14.38
C LEU A 170 0.08 -2.24 -13.12
N GLN A 171 -1.00 -2.88 -12.70
CA GLN A 171 -1.70 -2.55 -11.48
C GLN A 171 -0.82 -2.78 -10.25
N TYR A 172 -0.08 -3.89 -10.20
CA TYR A 172 0.89 -4.17 -9.14
C TYR A 172 1.98 -3.09 -9.06
N PHE A 173 2.60 -2.76 -10.20
CA PHE A 173 3.63 -1.72 -10.26
C PHE A 173 3.08 -0.38 -9.73
N GLY A 174 1.88 -0.01 -10.14
CA GLY A 174 1.21 1.19 -9.64
C GLY A 174 1.00 1.15 -8.13
N ALA A 175 0.40 0.07 -7.63
CA ALA A 175 0.04 -0.05 -6.22
C ALA A 175 1.26 -0.14 -5.28
N THR A 176 2.28 -0.91 -5.66
CA THR A 176 3.40 -1.24 -4.78
C THR A 176 4.54 -0.23 -4.90
N LEU A 177 4.86 0.22 -6.11
CA LEU A 177 6.03 1.06 -6.35
C LEU A 177 5.69 2.53 -6.46
N VAL A 178 4.58 2.87 -7.13
CA VAL A 178 4.22 4.26 -7.42
C VAL A 178 3.42 4.91 -6.29
N LEU A 179 2.46 4.20 -5.69
CA LEU A 179 1.70 4.74 -4.54
C LEU A 179 2.48 4.77 -3.23
N GLY A 180 3.59 4.03 -3.13
CA GLY A 180 4.45 4.06 -1.94
C GLY A 180 5.01 5.46 -1.69
N ASP A 181 5.24 5.81 -0.43
CA ASP A 181 5.71 7.14 -0.04
C ASP A 181 7.01 7.55 -0.79
N ARG A 182 7.97 6.62 -0.86
CA ARG A 182 9.23 6.81 -1.60
C ARG A 182 9.02 6.91 -3.11
N GLY A 183 8.04 6.17 -3.65
CA GLY A 183 7.64 6.21 -5.05
C GLY A 183 7.18 7.59 -5.48
N TYR A 184 6.30 8.19 -4.67
CA TYR A 184 5.84 9.56 -4.89
C TYR A 184 7.01 10.56 -4.87
N ASP A 185 7.86 10.53 -3.84
CA ASP A 185 8.96 11.49 -3.70
C ASP A 185 9.95 11.40 -4.86
N MET A 186 10.23 10.17 -5.30
CA MET A 186 11.04 9.89 -6.49
C MET A 186 10.42 10.51 -7.75
N LEU A 187 9.12 10.31 -7.98
CA LEU A 187 8.43 10.88 -9.13
C LEU A 187 8.39 12.41 -9.09
N VAL A 188 8.23 13.01 -7.90
CA VAL A 188 8.36 14.47 -7.73
C VAL A 188 9.76 14.93 -8.14
N LYS A 189 10.83 14.25 -7.70
CA LYS A 189 12.21 14.57 -8.09
C LYS A 189 12.41 14.47 -9.61
N LEU A 190 11.86 13.43 -10.25
CA LEU A 190 11.96 13.21 -11.70
C LEU A 190 11.09 14.17 -12.53
N SER A 191 10.05 14.75 -11.95
CA SER A 191 9.15 15.69 -12.63
C SER A 191 9.68 17.13 -12.76
N LYS A 192 10.72 17.46 -11.98
CA LYS A 192 11.44 18.73 -12.02
C LYS A 192 12.35 18.75 -13.24
#